data_AF-A0AB37WT48-F1
#
_entry.id   AF-A0AB37WT48-F1
#
_cell.length_a   1.000
_cell.length_b   1.000
_cell.length_c   1.000
_cell.angle_alpha   90.00
_cell.angle_beta   90.00
_cell.angle_gamma   90.00
#
_symmetry.space_group_name_H-M   'P 1'
#
loop_
_entity.id
_entity.type
_entity.pdbx_description
1 polymer ?
#
loop_
_entity_poly.entity_id
_entity_poly.type
_entity_poly.pdbx_seq_one_letter_code
_entity_poly.pdbx_strand_id
1 'polypeptide(L)'
;MASIEDDDEIPQLSGDALAALKEFYGERDARQKQFEELKGQAEDDFEGKLSMDAFTEDWNASQFWYSDETAMVLARQLLEGATDETRIAVVSAPSAFIQLKNLLNSGEVKCRPQIKLLEFDERFAVFKEFVRYDFEKAIQLPAEMKASFDVIICDPPFLSQDCQTKAALTVRWLAKSWSQDSLRLIVCTGERMESLITDKLYGKVGTKTTNYEIKHAKGEIPSMKIFESEKTLAFLDIGPLSKGHSLIIPKHHGAKLHDIPDDQLAEVLSVTKRIAIAQNIQDYNILQNNGRIAHQVVDHVHFHLIPKPNEQEGLGIGWPTKEADKGELSKLLEEIKSKM
;
A
#
# COMPACT_ATOMS: atom_id res chain seq x y z
N MET A 1 -62.99 4.23 21.11
CA MET A 1 -62.44 5.08 20.05
C MET A 1 -61.52 6.10 20.69
N ALA A 2 -60.22 5.86 20.61
CA ALA A 2 -59.17 6.87 20.75
C ALA A 2 -57.98 6.32 19.95
N SER A 3 -57.52 7.14 19.01
CA SER A 3 -56.58 6.88 17.93
C SER A 3 -55.14 6.68 18.42
N ILE A 4 -54.43 5.78 17.75
CA ILE A 4 -52.97 5.69 17.74
C ILE A 4 -52.52 6.69 16.68
N GLU A 5 -51.73 7.70 17.05
CA GLU A 5 -50.95 8.49 16.10
C GLU A 5 -49.48 8.12 16.28
N ASP A 6 -48.90 7.64 15.18
CA ASP A 6 -47.48 7.41 14.93
C ASP A 6 -46.70 8.72 15.06
N ASP A 7 -45.51 8.65 15.68
CA ASP A 7 -44.42 9.59 15.38
C ASP A 7 -43.08 8.86 15.56
N ASP A 8 -42.76 7.98 14.61
CA ASP A 8 -41.39 7.51 14.39
C ASP A 8 -40.61 8.63 13.67
N GLU A 9 -40.01 9.55 14.44
CA GLU A 9 -39.02 10.49 13.91
C GLU A 9 -37.79 9.69 13.42
N ILE A 10 -37.75 9.47 12.10
CA ILE A 10 -36.57 9.00 11.38
C ILE A 10 -35.40 9.96 11.70
N PRO A 11 -34.25 9.48 12.21
CA PRO A 11 -33.12 10.36 12.50
C PRO A 11 -32.64 11.05 11.22
N GLN A 12 -32.95 12.35 11.06
CA GLN A 12 -32.38 13.16 10.00
C GLN A 12 -30.95 13.55 10.38
N LEU A 13 -30.01 13.29 9.46
CA LEU A 13 -28.64 13.80 9.52
C LEU A 13 -28.68 15.32 9.75
N SER A 14 -27.80 15.84 10.62
CA SER A 14 -27.69 17.28 10.85
C SER A 14 -27.40 18.03 9.55
N GLY A 15 -27.83 19.29 9.45
CA GLY A 15 -27.59 20.13 8.26
C GLY A 15 -26.12 20.17 7.83
N ASP A 16 -25.21 20.14 8.80
CA ASP A 16 -23.76 20.10 8.57
C ASP A 16 -23.28 18.74 8.03
N ALA A 17 -23.87 17.63 8.49
CA ALA A 17 -23.57 16.30 7.97
C ALA A 17 -24.08 16.10 6.54
N LEU A 18 -25.26 16.65 6.22
CA LEU A 18 -25.80 16.67 4.84
C LEU A 18 -24.98 17.55 3.89
N ALA A 19 -24.43 18.67 4.39
CA ALA A 19 -23.54 19.54 3.62
C ALA A 19 -22.21 18.84 3.31
N ALA A 20 -21.57 18.22 4.32
CA ALA A 20 -20.34 17.46 4.13
C ALA A 20 -20.54 16.24 3.20
N LEU A 21 -21.69 15.57 3.28
CA LEU A 21 -22.02 14.44 2.40
C LEU A 21 -22.23 14.91 0.94
N LYS A 22 -22.90 16.05 0.73
CA LYS A 22 -23.07 16.67 -0.60
C LYS A 22 -21.76 17.15 -1.19
N GLU A 23 -20.88 17.74 -0.37
CA GLU A 23 -19.53 18.13 -0.77
C GLU A 23 -18.70 16.90 -1.17
N PHE A 24 -18.75 15.84 -0.38
CA PHE A 24 -18.09 14.57 -0.68
C PHE A 24 -18.60 13.91 -1.98
N TYR A 25 -19.92 13.87 -2.21
CA TYR A 25 -20.49 13.36 -3.46
C TYR A 25 -20.18 14.28 -4.65
N GLY A 26 -20.19 15.60 -4.46
CA GLY A 26 -19.80 16.57 -5.49
C GLY A 26 -18.33 16.43 -5.89
N GLU A 27 -17.42 16.26 -4.93
CA GLU A 27 -16.02 15.96 -5.20
C GLU A 27 -15.85 14.63 -5.94
N ARG A 28 -16.60 13.59 -5.53
CA ARG A 28 -16.54 12.27 -6.16
C ARG A 28 -17.02 12.32 -7.61
N ASP A 29 -18.14 12.98 -7.87
CA ASP A 29 -18.72 13.09 -9.21
C ASP A 29 -17.86 13.98 -10.12
N ALA A 30 -17.25 15.05 -9.58
CA ALA A 30 -16.30 15.89 -10.30
C ALA A 30 -15.01 15.12 -10.66
N ARG A 31 -14.48 14.30 -9.74
CA ARG A 31 -13.32 13.43 -9.99
C ARG A 31 -13.64 12.33 -11.00
N GLN A 32 -14.84 11.73 -10.93
CA GLN A 32 -15.27 10.73 -11.89
C GLN A 32 -15.39 11.33 -13.30
N LYS A 33 -15.92 12.55 -13.41
CA LYS A 33 -15.96 13.28 -14.68
C LYS A 33 -14.56 13.62 -15.21
N GLN A 34 -13.64 14.07 -14.34
CA GLN A 34 -12.24 14.27 -14.72
C GLN A 34 -11.57 12.97 -15.18
N PHE A 35 -11.87 11.84 -14.54
CA PHE A 35 -11.37 10.53 -14.91
C PHE A 35 -11.92 10.06 -16.27
N GLU A 36 -13.20 10.31 -16.54
CA GLU A 36 -13.84 10.04 -17.85
C GLU A 36 -13.27 10.95 -18.95
N GLU A 37 -12.99 12.23 -18.64
CA GLU A 37 -12.29 13.15 -19.54
C GLU A 37 -10.86 12.68 -19.82
N LEU A 38 -10.09 12.30 -18.78
CA LEU A 38 -8.75 11.71 -18.92
C LEU A 38 -8.75 10.41 -19.75
N LYS A 39 -9.78 9.58 -19.59
CA LYS A 39 -9.94 8.34 -20.36
C LYS A 39 -10.18 8.62 -21.84
N GLY A 40 -11.04 9.60 -22.17
CA GLY A 40 -11.23 10.05 -23.56
C GLY A 40 -9.99 10.76 -24.13
N GLN A 41 -9.20 11.41 -23.28
CA GLN A 41 -8.01 12.19 -23.66
C GLN A 41 -6.72 11.36 -23.72
N ALA A 42 -6.66 10.17 -23.12
CA ALA A 42 -5.48 9.31 -23.17
C ALA A 42 -5.44 8.41 -24.43
N GLU A 43 -6.58 8.29 -25.12
CA GLU A 43 -6.69 7.64 -26.45
C GLU A 43 -6.15 8.54 -27.57
N ASP A 44 -6.23 9.87 -27.42
CA ASP A 44 -5.65 10.87 -28.33
C ASP A 44 -4.36 11.46 -27.73
N ASP A 45 -3.32 11.75 -28.52
CA ASP A 45 -2.04 12.29 -28.01
C ASP A 45 -2.22 13.70 -27.41
N PHE A 46 -2.59 13.77 -26.11
CA PHE A 46 -2.95 14.96 -25.36
C PHE A 46 -1.88 16.08 -25.34
N GLU A 47 -2.29 17.31 -25.65
CA GLU A 47 -1.48 18.55 -25.62
C GLU A 47 -1.45 19.27 -24.24
N GLY A 48 -2.16 18.78 -23.22
CA GLY A 48 -2.22 19.41 -21.88
C GLY A 48 -1.34 18.75 -20.81
N LYS A 49 -1.39 19.29 -19.57
CA LYS A 49 -0.65 18.76 -18.41
C LYS A 49 -1.50 17.74 -17.63
N LEU A 50 -1.00 16.51 -17.50
CA LEU A 50 -1.61 15.46 -16.67
C LEU A 50 -1.31 15.71 -15.19
N SER A 51 -2.31 15.49 -14.31
CA SER A 51 -2.15 15.59 -12.84
C SER A 51 -2.43 14.25 -12.14
N MET A 52 -1.68 13.99 -11.07
CA MET A 52 -1.94 12.87 -10.15
C MET A 52 -3.20 13.05 -9.30
N ASP A 53 -3.74 14.27 -9.19
CA ASP A 53 -4.96 14.56 -8.40
C ASP A 53 -6.18 13.78 -8.88
N ALA A 54 -6.18 13.34 -10.14
CA ALA A 54 -7.24 12.52 -10.73
C ALA A 54 -7.20 11.05 -10.28
N PHE A 55 -6.10 10.59 -9.66
CA PHE A 55 -5.92 9.21 -9.21
C PHE A 55 -5.82 9.19 -7.67
N THR A 56 -6.90 8.82 -6.98
CA THR A 56 -6.91 8.77 -5.50
C THR A 56 -5.99 7.67 -4.98
N GLU A 57 -5.10 7.94 -4.04
CA GLU A 57 -4.26 6.91 -3.40
C GLU A 57 -5.10 5.79 -2.78
N ASP A 58 -4.78 4.52 -3.08
CA ASP A 58 -5.25 3.36 -2.33
C ASP A 58 -4.16 2.86 -1.37
N TRP A 59 -4.38 3.14 -0.10
CA TRP A 59 -3.48 2.77 0.97
C TRP A 59 -3.39 1.25 1.14
N ASN A 60 -4.43 0.48 0.79
CA ASN A 60 -4.42 -0.98 0.92
C ASN A 60 -3.47 -1.63 -0.10
N ALA A 61 -3.24 -0.94 -1.22
CA ALA A 61 -2.22 -1.27 -2.20
C ALA A 61 -0.85 -0.65 -1.89
N SER A 62 -0.69 0.00 -0.71
CA SER A 62 0.49 0.78 -0.32
C SER A 62 0.89 1.83 -1.37
N GLN A 63 -0.11 2.50 -1.94
CA GLN A 63 0.10 3.57 -2.89
C GLN A 63 0.39 4.89 -2.17
N PHE A 64 1.61 5.37 -2.32
CA PHE A 64 2.03 6.69 -1.85
C PHE A 64 2.53 7.49 -3.04
N TRP A 65 1.83 8.55 -3.39
CA TRP A 65 2.21 9.37 -4.54
C TRP A 65 3.36 10.30 -4.16
N TYR A 66 4.39 10.36 -5.00
CA TYR A 66 5.43 11.36 -4.85
C TYR A 66 4.83 12.76 -4.94
N SER A 67 5.45 13.71 -4.23
CA SER A 67 5.20 15.13 -4.47
C SER A 67 5.56 15.45 -5.92
N ASP A 68 4.91 16.47 -6.49
CA ASP A 68 5.22 16.92 -7.85
C ASP A 68 6.71 17.23 -8.05
N GLU A 69 7.35 17.83 -7.03
CA GLU A 69 8.79 18.11 -7.00
C GLU A 69 9.60 16.82 -7.15
N THR A 70 9.32 15.82 -6.32
CA THR A 70 10.04 14.53 -6.34
C THR A 70 9.78 13.74 -7.61
N ALA A 71 8.53 13.64 -8.04
CA ALA A 71 8.16 12.98 -9.29
C ALA A 71 8.87 13.62 -10.50
N MET A 72 8.96 14.95 -10.53
CA MET A 72 9.66 15.70 -11.58
C MET A 72 11.17 15.42 -11.57
N VAL A 73 11.80 15.38 -10.39
CA VAL A 73 13.23 15.04 -10.27
C VAL A 73 13.49 13.63 -10.81
N LEU A 74 12.70 12.64 -10.39
CA LEU A 74 12.83 11.26 -10.85
C LEU A 74 12.61 11.14 -12.37
N ALA A 75 11.59 11.80 -12.91
CA ALA A 75 11.32 11.82 -14.34
C ALA A 75 12.49 12.39 -15.16
N ARG A 76 13.14 13.46 -14.68
CA ARG A 76 14.35 14.01 -15.32
C ARG A 76 15.53 13.04 -15.26
N GLN A 77 15.71 12.33 -14.14
CA GLN A 77 16.76 11.32 -14.01
C GLN A 77 16.57 10.12 -14.96
N LEU A 78 15.31 9.77 -15.25
CA LEU A 78 14.98 8.75 -16.25
C LEU A 78 15.31 9.16 -17.69
N LEU A 79 15.25 10.46 -17.99
CA LEU A 79 15.51 11.01 -19.32
C LEU A 79 16.97 11.41 -19.56
N GLU A 80 17.80 11.44 -18.51
CA GLU A 80 19.20 11.82 -18.66
C GLU A 80 19.95 10.81 -19.55
N GLY A 81 20.44 11.30 -20.69
CA GLY A 81 21.12 10.50 -21.70
C GLY A 81 20.19 9.67 -22.60
N ALA A 82 18.87 9.84 -22.49
CA ALA A 82 17.91 9.11 -23.31
C ALA A 82 17.95 9.54 -24.79
N THR A 83 17.76 8.56 -25.66
CA THR A 83 17.63 8.70 -27.13
C THR A 83 16.27 8.15 -27.58
N ASP A 84 15.96 8.25 -28.87
CA ASP A 84 14.72 7.70 -29.45
C ASP A 84 14.65 6.16 -29.36
N GLU A 85 15.80 5.50 -29.26
CA GLU A 85 15.92 4.04 -29.11
C GLU A 85 15.84 3.58 -27.63
N THR A 86 15.90 4.52 -26.69
CA THR A 86 15.91 4.21 -25.26
C THR A 86 14.57 3.66 -24.82
N ARG A 87 14.60 2.57 -24.05
CA ARG A 87 13.41 1.94 -23.44
C ARG A 87 13.42 2.13 -21.93
N ILE A 88 12.39 2.79 -21.41
CA ILE A 88 12.23 3.13 -19.99
C ILE A 88 11.08 2.34 -19.39
N ALA A 89 11.35 1.58 -18.31
CA ALA A 89 10.31 0.93 -17.51
C ALA A 89 10.11 1.71 -16.20
N VAL A 90 8.85 2.03 -15.91
CA VAL A 90 8.43 2.58 -14.62
C VAL A 90 7.65 1.49 -13.89
N VAL A 91 8.25 0.90 -12.85
CA VAL A 91 7.67 -0.21 -12.09
C VAL A 91 7.16 0.30 -10.76
N SER A 92 5.84 0.25 -10.56
CA SER A 92 5.16 0.66 -9.31
C SER A 92 5.37 2.12 -8.88
N ALA A 93 5.74 3.00 -9.82
CA ALA A 93 5.99 4.43 -9.55
C ALA A 93 5.14 5.36 -10.46
N PRO A 94 3.80 5.30 -10.40
CA PRO A 94 2.93 6.01 -11.35
C PRO A 94 3.10 7.54 -11.33
N SER A 95 3.39 8.17 -10.19
CA SER A 95 3.64 9.62 -10.12
C SER A 95 4.85 10.04 -10.96
N ALA A 96 5.92 9.25 -10.95
CA ALA A 96 7.09 9.50 -11.80
C ALA A 96 6.76 9.28 -13.29
N PHE A 97 5.92 8.30 -13.62
CA PHE A 97 5.44 8.09 -15.00
C PHE A 97 4.62 9.28 -15.53
N ILE A 98 3.73 9.85 -14.71
CA ILE A 98 2.93 11.01 -15.12
C ILE A 98 3.84 12.21 -15.42
N GLN A 99 4.81 12.51 -14.56
CA GLN A 99 5.75 13.61 -14.84
C GLN A 99 6.68 13.32 -16.02
N LEU A 100 7.07 12.05 -16.23
CA LEU A 100 7.80 11.62 -17.42
C LEU A 100 6.99 11.90 -18.70
N LYS A 101 5.71 11.56 -18.72
CA LYS A 101 4.82 11.81 -19.86
C LYS A 101 4.60 13.32 -20.09
N ASN A 102 4.42 14.10 -19.02
CA ASN A 102 4.33 15.56 -19.11
C ASN A 102 5.59 16.19 -19.72
N LEU A 103 6.79 15.74 -19.34
CA LEU A 103 8.06 16.24 -19.90
C LEU A 103 8.21 15.88 -21.40
N LEU A 104 7.81 14.67 -21.79
CA LEU A 104 7.83 14.24 -23.19
C LEU A 104 6.83 15.02 -24.06
N ASN A 105 5.73 15.49 -23.46
CA ASN A 105 4.71 16.28 -24.15
C ASN A 105 4.99 17.79 -24.12
N SER A 106 5.84 18.30 -23.20
CA SER A 106 6.11 19.74 -23.09
C SER A 106 6.94 20.31 -24.25
N GLY A 107 7.59 19.44 -25.03
CA GLY A 107 8.51 19.84 -26.10
C GLY A 107 9.90 20.24 -25.61
N GLU A 108 10.16 20.22 -24.29
CA GLU A 108 11.49 20.45 -23.72
C GLU A 108 12.45 19.28 -24.04
N VAL A 109 11.92 18.06 -24.06
CA VAL A 109 12.67 16.85 -24.38
C VAL A 109 12.59 16.59 -25.88
N LYS A 110 13.76 16.55 -26.54
CA LYS A 110 13.82 16.39 -28.01
C LYS A 110 13.67 14.94 -28.46
N CYS A 111 14.09 13.98 -27.63
CA CYS A 111 13.96 12.56 -27.93
C CYS A 111 12.59 12.02 -27.50
N ARG A 112 12.19 10.91 -28.11
CA ARG A 112 10.95 10.18 -27.81
C ARG A 112 11.26 8.73 -27.43
N PRO A 113 11.82 8.49 -26.23
CA PRO A 113 12.05 7.13 -25.74
C PRO A 113 10.74 6.35 -25.62
N GLN A 114 10.82 5.02 -25.73
CA GLN A 114 9.67 4.15 -25.49
C GLN A 114 9.51 3.93 -23.99
N ILE A 115 8.36 4.33 -23.44
CA ILE A 115 8.07 4.20 -22.01
C ILE A 115 7.01 3.13 -21.76
N LYS A 116 7.10 2.43 -20.62
CA LYS A 116 6.07 1.52 -20.10
C LYS A 116 5.84 1.75 -18.62
N LEU A 117 4.56 1.76 -18.21
CA LEU A 117 4.14 1.79 -16.81
C LEU A 117 3.69 0.38 -16.41
N LEU A 118 4.40 -0.23 -15.46
CA LEU A 118 4.00 -1.49 -14.85
C LEU A 118 3.35 -1.16 -13.50
N GLU A 119 2.03 -1.32 -13.41
CA GLU A 119 1.27 -0.94 -12.22
C GLU A 119 0.12 -1.92 -11.92
N PHE A 120 -0.18 -2.10 -10.63
CA PHE A 120 -1.27 -2.96 -10.17
C PHE A 120 -2.63 -2.31 -10.39
N ASP A 121 -2.70 -1.01 -10.23
CA ASP A 121 -3.93 -0.24 -10.32
C ASP A 121 -4.41 -0.01 -11.75
N GLU A 122 -5.55 -0.63 -12.06
CA GLU A 122 -6.17 -0.60 -13.39
C GLU A 122 -6.74 0.78 -13.76
N ARG A 123 -6.79 1.74 -12.84
CA ARG A 123 -7.14 3.13 -13.19
C ARG A 123 -6.13 3.74 -14.14
N PHE A 124 -4.87 3.30 -14.09
CA PHE A 124 -3.83 3.72 -15.04
C PHE A 124 -3.96 3.04 -16.42
N ALA A 125 -4.88 2.10 -16.61
CA ALA A 125 -5.13 1.45 -17.90
C ALA A 125 -5.66 2.40 -18.98
N VAL A 126 -5.98 3.65 -18.61
CA VAL A 126 -6.24 4.75 -19.56
C VAL A 126 -5.02 5.04 -20.44
N PHE A 127 -3.80 4.79 -19.97
CA PHE A 127 -2.58 5.03 -20.72
C PHE A 127 -2.22 3.85 -21.62
N LYS A 128 -1.94 4.10 -22.91
CA LYS A 128 -1.45 3.07 -23.87
C LYS A 128 -0.15 2.39 -23.43
N GLU A 129 0.62 3.03 -22.56
CA GLU A 129 1.86 2.51 -22.01
C GLU A 129 1.67 1.63 -20.77
N PHE A 130 0.45 1.52 -20.25
CA PHE A 130 0.11 0.70 -19.09
C PHE A 130 0.26 -0.80 -19.37
N VAL A 131 0.83 -1.50 -18.39
CA VAL A 131 0.93 -2.95 -18.31
C VAL A 131 0.51 -3.35 -16.90
N ARG A 132 -0.55 -4.14 -16.81
CA ARG A 132 -1.01 -4.68 -15.52
C ARG A 132 0.11 -5.51 -14.90
N TYR A 133 0.55 -5.11 -13.72
CA TYR A 133 1.65 -5.75 -13.00
C TYR A 133 1.22 -6.15 -11.59
N ASP A 134 1.54 -7.37 -11.20
CA ASP A 134 1.32 -7.90 -9.86
C ASP A 134 2.66 -8.45 -9.36
N PHE A 135 3.20 -7.87 -8.29
CA PHE A 135 4.53 -8.25 -7.79
C PHE A 135 4.55 -9.70 -7.27
N GLU A 136 3.40 -10.24 -6.84
CA GLU A 136 3.26 -11.67 -6.48
C GLU A 136 3.52 -12.58 -7.70
N LYS A 137 3.36 -12.03 -8.91
CA LYS A 137 3.55 -12.69 -10.20
C LYS A 137 4.65 -11.98 -10.99
N ALA A 138 5.78 -11.70 -10.33
CA ALA A 138 6.90 -10.87 -10.80
C ALA A 138 7.29 -10.97 -12.29
N ILE A 139 7.25 -12.18 -12.89
CA ILE A 139 7.67 -12.41 -14.28
C ILE A 139 6.51 -12.79 -15.23
N GLN A 140 5.26 -12.70 -14.77
CA GLN A 140 4.09 -12.90 -15.63
C GLN A 140 3.80 -11.63 -16.44
N LEU A 141 4.72 -11.32 -17.35
CA LEU A 141 4.72 -10.12 -18.18
C LEU A 141 4.76 -10.48 -19.68
N PRO A 142 4.33 -9.57 -20.56
CA PRO A 142 4.40 -9.77 -22.02
C PRO A 142 5.83 -10.08 -22.48
N ALA A 143 6.02 -11.17 -23.24
CA ALA A 143 7.34 -11.72 -23.55
C ALA A 143 8.28 -10.74 -24.27
N GLU A 144 7.73 -9.80 -25.05
CA GLU A 144 8.43 -8.73 -25.75
C GLU A 144 9.11 -7.70 -24.83
N MET A 145 8.77 -7.70 -23.55
CA MET A 145 9.37 -6.84 -22.53
C MET A 145 10.64 -7.43 -21.92
N LYS A 146 10.88 -8.73 -22.11
CA LYS A 146 12.03 -9.43 -21.53
C LYS A 146 13.34 -8.85 -22.09
N ALA A 147 14.28 -8.54 -21.20
CA ALA A 147 15.61 -8.04 -21.52
C ALA A 147 15.60 -6.92 -22.56
N SER A 148 14.71 -5.94 -22.38
CA SER A 148 14.40 -4.93 -23.38
C SER A 148 14.51 -3.49 -22.88
N PHE A 149 14.75 -3.26 -21.58
CA PHE A 149 14.83 -1.92 -21.00
C PHE A 149 16.27 -1.50 -20.68
N ASP A 150 16.57 -0.23 -20.95
CA ASP A 150 17.88 0.42 -20.70
C ASP A 150 17.85 1.22 -19.39
N VAL A 151 16.68 1.77 -19.07
CA VAL A 151 16.45 2.60 -17.88
C VAL A 151 15.26 2.04 -17.12
N ILE A 152 15.41 1.83 -15.82
CA ILE A 152 14.35 1.32 -14.97
C ILE A 152 14.28 2.14 -13.69
N ILE A 153 13.08 2.59 -13.32
CA ILE A 153 12.76 2.96 -11.94
C ILE A 153 11.85 1.89 -11.34
N CYS A 154 12.10 1.54 -10.09
CA CYS A 154 11.30 0.60 -9.34
C CYS A 154 11.00 1.16 -7.94
N ASP A 155 9.73 1.21 -7.58
CA ASP A 155 9.27 1.58 -6.23
C ASP A 155 8.37 0.48 -5.66
N PRO A 156 8.93 -0.57 -5.03
CA PRO A 156 8.14 -1.70 -4.58
C PRO A 156 7.13 -1.29 -3.50
N PRO A 157 5.86 -1.75 -3.58
CA PRO A 157 4.77 -1.24 -2.73
C PRO A 157 4.98 -1.51 -1.23
N PHE A 158 5.71 -2.59 -0.89
CA PHE A 158 5.92 -2.98 0.50
C PHE A 158 7.40 -2.96 0.90
N LEU A 159 7.66 -2.47 2.11
CA LEU A 159 8.97 -2.49 2.76
C LEU A 159 9.26 -3.87 3.40
N SER A 160 9.09 -4.95 2.65
CA SER A 160 9.40 -6.32 3.08
C SER A 160 10.46 -6.95 2.19
N GLN A 161 11.28 -7.85 2.75
CA GLN A 161 12.34 -8.52 1.98
C GLN A 161 11.76 -9.32 0.81
N ASP A 162 10.61 -9.97 0.98
CA ASP A 162 9.94 -10.74 -0.06
C ASP A 162 9.50 -9.84 -1.23
N CYS A 163 8.80 -8.74 -0.95
CA CYS A 163 8.38 -7.76 -1.95
C CYS A 163 9.58 -7.19 -2.72
N GLN A 164 10.63 -6.76 -2.02
CA GLN A 164 11.85 -6.22 -2.62
C GLN A 164 12.55 -7.26 -3.50
N THR A 165 12.59 -8.52 -3.07
CA THR A 165 13.18 -9.62 -3.85
C THR A 165 12.37 -9.90 -5.12
N LYS A 166 11.04 -9.95 -5.04
CA LYS A 166 10.16 -10.13 -6.20
C LYS A 166 10.27 -8.99 -7.19
N ALA A 167 10.28 -7.74 -6.70
CA ALA A 167 10.50 -6.58 -7.54
C ALA A 167 11.87 -6.62 -8.23
N ALA A 168 12.93 -7.03 -7.53
CA ALA A 168 14.25 -7.21 -8.14
C ALA A 168 14.27 -8.30 -9.22
N LEU A 169 13.49 -9.39 -9.07
CA LEU A 169 13.31 -10.38 -10.13
C LEU A 169 12.65 -9.76 -11.38
N THR A 170 11.63 -8.93 -11.20
CA THR A 170 10.99 -8.17 -12.28
C THR A 170 12.01 -7.27 -12.99
N VAL A 171 12.73 -6.44 -12.23
CA VAL A 171 13.75 -5.52 -12.78
C VAL A 171 14.84 -6.31 -13.52
N ARG A 172 15.30 -7.43 -12.97
CA ARG A 172 16.28 -8.33 -13.61
C ARG A 172 15.78 -8.90 -14.93
N TRP A 173 14.51 -9.26 -14.98
CA TRP A 173 13.87 -9.84 -16.16
C TRP A 173 13.67 -8.80 -17.27
N LEU A 174 13.38 -7.55 -16.91
CA LEU A 174 13.18 -6.43 -17.83
C LEU A 174 14.50 -5.88 -18.41
N ALA A 175 15.55 -5.83 -17.61
CA ALA A 175 16.81 -5.18 -17.98
C ALA A 175 17.53 -5.90 -19.14
N LYS A 176 17.92 -5.14 -20.18
CA LYS A 176 18.75 -5.62 -21.31
C LYS A 176 20.07 -6.23 -20.86
N SER A 177 20.63 -5.65 -19.81
CA SER A 177 21.92 -6.01 -19.23
C SER A 177 21.86 -5.87 -17.71
N TRP A 178 22.88 -6.37 -17.02
CA TRP A 178 22.96 -6.33 -15.56
C TRP A 178 24.36 -6.03 -15.09
N SER A 179 24.84 -4.88 -15.54
CA SER A 179 26.10 -4.29 -15.13
C SER A 179 25.94 -2.78 -15.02
N GLN A 180 26.80 -2.18 -14.23
CA GLN A 180 26.82 -0.74 -13.96
C GLN A 180 26.91 0.11 -15.24
N ASP A 181 27.64 -0.34 -16.24
CA ASP A 181 27.91 0.46 -17.46
C ASP A 181 26.75 0.50 -18.46
N SER A 182 25.72 -0.32 -18.26
CA SER A 182 24.72 -0.58 -19.31
C SER A 182 23.27 -0.57 -18.84
N LEU A 183 23.02 -0.52 -17.53
CA LEU A 183 21.69 -0.36 -16.95
C LEU A 183 21.68 0.87 -16.05
N ARG A 184 20.80 1.82 -16.35
CA ARG A 184 20.47 2.92 -15.44
C ARG A 184 19.30 2.48 -14.57
N LEU A 185 19.54 2.32 -13.27
CA LEU A 185 18.55 1.81 -12.32
C LEU A 185 18.36 2.79 -11.16
N ILE A 186 17.10 3.14 -10.90
CA ILE A 186 16.66 3.85 -9.69
C ILE A 186 15.76 2.89 -8.89
N VAL A 187 16.08 2.69 -7.62
CA VAL A 187 15.22 1.92 -6.70
C VAL A 187 14.81 2.84 -5.57
N CYS A 188 13.50 3.07 -5.45
CA CYS A 188 12.92 3.81 -4.35
C CYS A 188 12.49 2.81 -3.27
N THR A 189 13.00 2.97 -2.05
CA THR A 189 12.65 2.13 -0.90
C THR A 189 13.10 2.82 0.39
N GLY A 190 12.65 2.32 1.54
CA GLY A 190 13.09 2.81 2.86
C GLY A 190 14.52 2.40 3.21
N GLU A 191 15.21 3.27 3.96
CA GLU A 191 16.61 3.15 4.42
C GLU A 191 16.93 1.79 5.04
N ARG A 192 15.99 1.22 5.81
CA ARG A 192 16.16 -0.12 6.42
C ARG A 192 16.43 -1.25 5.42
N MET A 193 16.11 -1.06 4.14
CA MET A 193 16.36 -2.04 3.08
C MET A 193 17.73 -1.87 2.41
N GLU A 194 18.54 -0.86 2.79
CA GLU A 194 19.79 -0.50 2.12
C GLU A 194 20.69 -1.73 1.86
N SER A 195 21.10 -2.46 2.91
CA SER A 195 21.97 -3.64 2.75
C SER A 195 21.38 -4.73 1.85
N LEU A 196 20.05 -4.88 1.82
CA LEU A 196 19.39 -5.83 0.92
C LEU A 196 19.49 -5.34 -0.54
N ILE A 197 19.27 -4.04 -0.78
CA ILE A 197 19.34 -3.45 -2.12
C ILE A 197 20.78 -3.42 -2.63
N THR A 198 21.68 -2.78 -1.89
CA THR A 198 23.03 -2.46 -2.34
C THR A 198 23.94 -3.67 -2.36
N ASP A 199 23.86 -4.56 -1.36
CA ASP A 199 24.85 -5.63 -1.21
C ASP A 199 24.38 -6.94 -1.83
N LYS A 200 23.06 -7.15 -1.90
CA LYS A 200 22.46 -8.42 -2.32
C LYS A 200 21.76 -8.31 -3.67
N LEU A 201 20.62 -7.63 -3.73
CA LEU A 201 19.72 -7.68 -4.89
C LEU A 201 20.33 -6.99 -6.12
N TYR A 202 20.95 -5.83 -5.92
CA TYR A 202 21.47 -5.00 -7.00
C TYR A 202 22.98 -4.73 -6.91
N GLY A 203 23.70 -5.42 -6.02
CA GLY A 203 25.14 -5.22 -5.85
C GLY A 203 25.99 -5.41 -7.10
N LYS A 204 25.56 -6.29 -8.03
CA LYS A 204 26.22 -6.45 -9.35
C LYS A 204 25.97 -5.30 -10.32
N VAL A 205 24.88 -4.55 -10.14
CA VAL A 205 24.58 -3.33 -10.90
C VAL A 205 25.36 -2.15 -10.32
N GLY A 206 25.85 -2.26 -9.08
CA GLY A 206 26.64 -1.22 -8.43
C GLY A 206 25.78 -0.09 -7.84
N THR A 207 24.54 -0.38 -7.47
CA THR A 207 23.63 0.59 -6.82
C THR A 207 24.22 1.13 -5.53
N LYS A 208 24.01 2.43 -5.29
CA LYS A 208 24.42 3.13 -4.07
C LYS A 208 23.30 4.03 -3.57
N THR A 209 23.22 4.20 -2.27
CA THR A 209 22.28 5.12 -1.62
C THR A 209 22.62 6.56 -1.99
N THR A 210 21.60 7.33 -2.37
CA THR A 210 21.72 8.77 -2.65
C THR A 210 21.42 9.59 -1.41
N ASN A 211 21.83 10.86 -1.39
CA ASN A 211 21.45 11.82 -0.36
C ASN A 211 20.13 12.58 -0.66
N TYR A 212 19.37 12.14 -1.67
CA TYR A 212 18.09 12.75 -2.01
C TYR A 212 16.97 12.14 -1.16
N GLU A 213 16.22 12.99 -0.46
CA GLU A 213 15.07 12.59 0.34
C GLU A 213 13.78 12.66 -0.50
N ILE A 214 13.09 11.52 -0.62
CA ILE A 214 11.80 11.42 -1.32
C ILE A 214 10.72 12.12 -0.50
N LYS A 215 9.96 13.03 -1.13
CA LYS A 215 8.76 13.65 -0.55
C LYS A 215 7.51 13.12 -1.23
N HIS A 216 6.46 12.86 -0.47
CA HIS A 216 5.15 12.44 -0.99
C HIS A 216 4.16 13.62 -1.05
N ALA A 217 3.16 13.54 -1.92
CA ALA A 217 2.22 14.62 -2.20
C ALA A 217 1.42 15.07 -0.96
N LYS A 218 1.15 14.14 -0.03
CA LYS A 218 0.47 14.42 1.25
C LYS A 218 1.42 14.64 2.43
N GLY A 219 2.72 14.90 2.18
CA GLY A 219 3.73 15.07 3.23
C GLY A 219 4.45 13.77 3.60
N GLU A 220 5.04 13.69 4.80
CA GLU A 220 5.48 12.42 5.38
C GLU A 220 4.32 11.43 5.34
N ILE A 221 4.55 10.17 4.95
CA ILE A 221 3.54 9.09 4.93
C ILE A 221 2.61 9.31 6.12
N PRO A 222 1.33 9.71 5.92
CA PRO A 222 0.42 9.96 7.02
C PRO A 222 0.15 8.65 7.74
N SER A 223 1.08 8.26 8.60
CA SER A 223 0.84 7.26 9.61
C SER A 223 -0.19 7.94 10.50
N MET A 224 -1.44 7.49 10.42
CA MET A 224 -2.51 7.91 11.34
C MET A 224 -2.20 7.36 12.74
N LYS A 225 -1.04 7.78 13.28
CA LYS A 225 -0.45 7.29 14.51
C LYS A 225 -1.32 7.73 15.66
N ILE A 226 -1.79 6.75 16.40
CA ILE A 226 -2.55 6.93 17.63
C ILE A 226 -1.59 6.97 18.83
N PHE A 227 -0.55 6.14 18.79
CA PHE A 227 0.42 6.01 19.87
C PHE A 227 1.78 5.57 19.32
N GLU A 228 2.86 6.06 19.92
CA GLU A 228 4.22 5.60 19.63
C GLU A 228 5.07 5.64 20.90
N SER A 229 5.90 4.61 21.06
CA SER A 229 6.90 4.47 22.13
C SER A 229 8.15 3.78 21.58
N GLU A 230 9.12 3.46 22.44
CA GLU A 230 10.30 2.66 22.05
C GLU A 230 9.95 1.22 21.65
N LYS A 231 8.83 0.68 22.14
CA LYS A 231 8.47 -0.73 21.99
C LYS A 231 7.20 -0.97 21.16
N THR A 232 6.28 -0.01 21.11
CA THR A 232 4.99 -0.17 20.43
C THR A 232 4.68 1.01 19.52
N LEU A 233 4.04 0.72 18.38
CA LEU A 233 3.42 1.68 17.48
C LEU A 233 1.95 1.30 17.27
N ALA A 234 1.05 2.28 17.27
CA ALA A 234 -0.36 2.08 16.95
C ALA A 234 -0.86 3.11 15.96
N PHE A 235 -1.72 2.69 15.04
CA PHE A 235 -2.28 3.53 13.98
C PHE A 235 -3.65 3.00 13.52
N LEU A 236 -4.44 3.85 12.85
CA LEU A 236 -5.71 3.42 12.27
C LEU A 236 -5.50 2.45 11.11
N ASP A 237 -6.36 1.43 11.03
CA ASP A 237 -6.43 0.53 9.88
C ASP A 237 -7.04 1.26 8.69
N ILE A 238 -6.42 1.07 7.53
CA ILE A 238 -6.78 1.68 6.24
C ILE A 238 -7.89 0.92 5.50
N GLY A 239 -8.10 -0.35 5.85
CA GLY A 239 -9.23 -1.19 5.46
C GLY A 239 -10.09 -1.50 6.69
N PRO A 240 -10.71 -0.50 7.33
CA PRO A 240 -11.42 -0.70 8.58
C PRO A 240 -12.62 -1.62 8.39
N LEU A 241 -12.79 -2.61 9.28
CA LEU A 241 -14.04 -3.41 9.35
C LEU A 241 -15.18 -2.61 9.99
N SER A 242 -14.84 -1.55 10.71
CA SER A 242 -15.75 -0.60 11.35
C SER A 242 -15.00 0.67 11.73
N LYS A 243 -15.74 1.75 11.98
CA LYS A 243 -15.16 3.02 12.41
C LYS A 243 -14.34 2.84 13.69
N GLY A 244 -13.07 3.23 13.64
CA GLY A 244 -12.14 3.13 14.78
C GLY A 244 -11.23 1.89 14.77
N HIS A 245 -11.34 1.03 13.76
CA HIS A 245 -10.42 -0.10 13.58
C HIS A 245 -8.96 0.39 13.62
N SER A 246 -8.18 -0.15 14.55
CA SER A 246 -6.77 0.22 14.75
C SER A 246 -5.87 -1.01 14.74
N LEU A 247 -4.62 -0.83 14.30
CA LEU A 247 -3.54 -1.80 14.41
C LEU A 247 -2.55 -1.35 15.48
N ILE A 248 -2.18 -2.28 16.36
CA ILE A 248 -1.16 -2.08 17.40
C ILE A 248 -0.06 -3.11 17.17
N ILE A 249 1.17 -2.65 16.96
CA ILE A 249 2.32 -3.49 16.59
C ILE A 249 3.50 -3.29 17.55
N PRO A 250 4.24 -4.36 17.89
CA PRO A 250 5.55 -4.22 18.50
C PRO A 250 6.54 -3.62 17.50
N LYS A 251 7.52 -2.83 17.97
CA LYS A 251 8.63 -2.38 17.13
C LYS A 251 9.62 -3.51 16.86
N HIS A 252 9.70 -4.52 17.73
CA HIS A 252 10.41 -5.75 17.43
C HIS A 252 9.70 -6.52 16.32
N HIS A 253 10.46 -6.88 15.28
CA HIS A 253 9.94 -7.70 14.20
C HIS A 253 9.90 -9.17 14.60
N GLY A 254 8.70 -9.76 14.58
CA GLY A 254 8.48 -11.20 14.61
C GLY A 254 7.32 -11.56 13.70
N ALA A 255 7.43 -12.68 12.99
CA ALA A 255 6.40 -13.10 12.03
C ALA A 255 5.16 -13.64 12.75
N LYS A 256 5.34 -14.28 13.91
CA LYS A 256 4.27 -14.84 14.74
C LYS A 256 4.40 -14.37 16.18
N LEU A 257 3.32 -14.55 16.95
CA LEU A 257 3.23 -14.13 18.35
C LEU A 257 4.40 -14.63 19.21
N HIS A 258 4.81 -15.89 19.02
CA HIS A 258 5.91 -16.52 19.77
C HIS A 258 7.31 -16.04 19.37
N ASP A 259 7.40 -15.16 18.37
CA ASP A 259 8.66 -14.50 17.99
C ASP A 259 8.84 -13.16 18.73
N ILE A 260 7.81 -12.66 19.44
CA ILE A 260 7.82 -11.34 20.07
C ILE A 260 8.21 -11.45 21.55
N PRO A 261 9.13 -10.58 22.05
CA PRO A 261 9.45 -10.50 23.46
C PRO A 261 8.22 -10.19 24.34
N ASP A 262 8.12 -10.87 25.49
CA ASP A 262 6.99 -10.75 26.43
C ASP A 262 6.71 -9.32 26.89
N ASP A 263 7.76 -8.51 27.06
CA ASP A 263 7.64 -7.13 27.53
C ASP A 263 6.99 -6.21 26.48
N GLN A 264 7.17 -6.50 25.19
CA GLN A 264 6.50 -5.78 24.12
C GLN A 264 5.05 -6.26 23.95
N LEU A 265 4.80 -7.57 24.11
CA LEU A 265 3.42 -8.09 24.13
C LEU A 265 2.59 -7.47 25.25
N ALA A 266 3.19 -7.31 26.44
CA ALA A 266 2.55 -6.65 27.57
C ALA A 266 2.22 -5.17 27.27
N GLU A 267 3.13 -4.43 26.63
CA GLU A 267 2.87 -3.04 26.28
C GLU A 267 1.83 -2.90 25.17
N VAL A 268 1.87 -3.75 24.13
CA VAL A 268 0.89 -3.76 23.04
C VAL A 268 -0.54 -3.91 23.57
N LEU A 269 -0.78 -4.83 24.50
CA LEU A 269 -2.11 -5.00 25.11
C LEU A 269 -2.50 -3.79 25.98
N SER A 270 -1.54 -3.21 26.71
CA SER A 270 -1.76 -1.98 27.50
C SER A 270 -2.12 -0.79 26.60
N VAL A 271 -1.45 -0.63 25.47
CA VAL A 271 -1.77 0.37 24.43
C VAL A 271 -3.16 0.11 23.86
N THR A 272 -3.47 -1.12 23.48
CA THR A 272 -4.78 -1.51 22.93
C THR A 272 -5.92 -1.11 23.86
N LYS A 273 -5.81 -1.40 25.16
CA LYS A 273 -6.78 -0.97 26.18
C LYS A 273 -6.94 0.56 26.22
N ARG A 274 -5.84 1.30 26.21
CA ARG A 274 -5.87 2.78 26.24
C ARG A 274 -6.58 3.35 25.02
N ILE A 275 -6.34 2.78 23.84
CA ILE A 275 -7.00 3.21 22.60
C ILE A 275 -8.50 2.90 22.65
N ALA A 276 -8.90 1.72 23.11
CA ALA A 276 -10.32 1.38 23.27
C ALA A 276 -11.05 2.38 24.20
N ILE A 277 -10.45 2.73 25.33
CA ILE A 277 -11.00 3.74 26.25
C ILE A 277 -11.07 5.11 25.57
N ALA A 278 -10.01 5.53 24.89
CA ALA A 278 -9.94 6.83 24.22
C ALA A 278 -10.98 6.97 23.10
N GLN A 279 -11.30 5.87 22.41
CA GLN A 279 -12.36 5.84 21.39
C GLN A 279 -13.78 5.75 21.98
N ASN A 280 -13.91 5.52 23.29
CA ASN A 280 -15.19 5.28 23.97
C ASN A 280 -16.01 4.13 23.36
N ILE A 281 -15.33 3.07 22.91
CA ILE A 281 -15.97 1.88 22.32
C ILE A 281 -16.40 0.91 23.42
N GLN A 282 -17.64 0.43 23.35
CA GLN A 282 -18.22 -0.51 24.32
C GLN A 282 -17.95 -1.96 23.91
N ASP A 283 -18.38 -2.31 22.69
CA ASP A 283 -18.20 -3.63 22.11
C ASP A 283 -17.08 -3.60 21.08
N TYR A 284 -16.13 -4.51 21.21
CA TYR A 284 -14.99 -4.60 20.29
C TYR A 284 -14.33 -5.99 20.34
N ASN A 285 -13.66 -6.33 19.24
CA ASN A 285 -12.80 -7.51 19.15
C ASN A 285 -11.33 -7.08 19.23
N ILE A 286 -10.53 -7.84 19.96
CA ILE A 286 -9.07 -7.82 19.81
C ILE A 286 -8.69 -9.09 19.06
N LEU A 287 -8.11 -8.96 17.87
CA LEU A 287 -7.76 -10.09 17.02
C LEU A 287 -6.26 -10.06 16.69
N GLN A 288 -5.59 -11.21 16.82
CA GLN A 288 -4.22 -11.39 16.40
C GLN A 288 -4.10 -12.73 15.66
N ASN A 289 -3.63 -12.68 14.42
CA ASN A 289 -3.59 -13.83 13.52
C ASN A 289 -2.16 -14.36 13.36
N ASN A 290 -1.99 -15.69 13.39
CA ASN A 290 -0.69 -16.35 13.24
C ASN A 290 -0.70 -17.35 12.06
N GLY A 291 -0.11 -16.96 10.94
CA GLY A 291 0.00 -17.74 9.71
C GLY A 291 -1.12 -17.50 8.69
N ARG A 292 -0.85 -17.83 7.42
CA ARG A 292 -1.75 -17.55 6.28
C ARG A 292 -3.16 -18.15 6.42
N ILE A 293 -3.26 -19.40 6.89
CA ILE A 293 -4.56 -20.09 7.09
C ILE A 293 -5.36 -19.43 8.22
N ALA A 294 -4.69 -18.79 9.17
CA ALA A 294 -5.33 -18.00 10.23
C ALA A 294 -5.58 -16.54 9.80
N HIS A 295 -5.54 -16.23 8.49
CA HIS A 295 -5.75 -14.89 7.93
C HIS A 295 -4.68 -13.85 8.28
N GLN A 296 -3.45 -14.27 8.61
CA GLN A 296 -2.33 -13.33 8.70
C GLN A 296 -1.81 -13.03 7.29
N VAL A 297 -1.93 -11.78 6.82
CA VAL A 297 -1.47 -11.37 5.48
C VAL A 297 -0.12 -10.65 5.49
N VAL A 298 0.24 -10.02 6.62
CA VAL A 298 1.55 -9.38 6.83
C VAL A 298 2.37 -10.17 7.85
N ASP A 299 3.60 -10.52 7.49
CA ASP A 299 4.53 -11.31 8.33
C ASP A 299 5.23 -10.44 9.39
N HIS A 300 4.43 -9.66 10.12
CA HIS A 300 4.82 -8.91 11.30
C HIS A 300 3.63 -8.93 12.26
N VAL A 301 3.84 -9.23 13.54
CA VAL A 301 2.75 -9.29 14.52
C VAL A 301 2.01 -7.95 14.57
N HIS A 302 0.68 -8.01 14.46
CA HIS A 302 -0.21 -6.88 14.62
C HIS A 302 -1.47 -7.33 15.34
N PHE A 303 -1.89 -6.54 16.32
CA PHE A 303 -3.14 -6.71 17.03
C PHE A 303 -4.16 -5.74 16.44
N HIS A 304 -5.25 -6.29 15.94
CA HIS A 304 -6.40 -5.51 15.53
C HIS A 304 -7.24 -5.16 16.75
N LEU A 305 -7.63 -3.89 16.89
CA LEU A 305 -8.71 -3.43 17.74
C LEU A 305 -9.88 -3.04 16.84
N ILE A 306 -10.92 -3.87 16.79
CA ILE A 306 -12.04 -3.72 15.85
C ILE A 306 -13.31 -3.39 16.65
N PRO A 307 -13.80 -2.15 16.61
CA PRO A 307 -15.09 -1.80 17.21
C PRO A 307 -16.25 -2.61 16.60
N LYS A 308 -17.27 -2.94 17.39
CA LYS A 308 -18.47 -3.65 16.95
C LYS A 308 -19.72 -2.84 17.32
N PRO A 309 -20.04 -1.75 16.58
CA PRO A 309 -21.11 -0.83 16.97
C PRO A 309 -22.52 -1.43 16.85
N ASN A 310 -22.70 -2.46 16.02
CA ASN A 310 -23.95 -3.18 15.82
C ASN A 310 -23.65 -4.59 15.26
N GLU A 311 -24.67 -5.40 14.98
CA GLU A 311 -24.49 -6.77 14.47
C GLU A 311 -23.90 -6.82 13.04
N GLN A 312 -24.10 -5.79 12.23
CA GLN A 312 -23.72 -5.75 10.82
C GLN A 312 -22.26 -5.29 10.59
N GLU A 313 -21.76 -4.34 11.39
CA GLU A 313 -20.42 -3.74 11.23
C GLU A 313 -19.37 -4.36 12.15
N GLY A 314 -18.09 -4.37 11.75
CA GLY A 314 -17.00 -4.95 12.52
C GLY A 314 -16.73 -6.43 12.18
N LEU A 315 -16.04 -7.15 13.06
CA LEU A 315 -15.61 -8.53 12.77
C LEU A 315 -16.79 -9.51 12.83
N GLY A 316 -17.01 -10.24 11.74
CA GLY A 316 -17.94 -11.37 11.71
C GLY A 316 -17.27 -12.65 12.22
N ILE A 317 -17.82 -13.26 13.27
CA ILE A 317 -17.31 -14.52 13.84
C ILE A 317 -18.39 -15.59 13.81
N GLY A 318 -18.07 -16.73 13.19
CA GLY A 318 -18.84 -17.97 13.32
C GLY A 318 -18.11 -18.95 14.23
N TRP A 319 -18.84 -19.59 15.14
CA TRP A 319 -18.29 -20.61 16.05
C TRP A 319 -18.76 -22.00 15.64
N PRO A 320 -18.06 -22.70 14.71
CA PRO A 320 -18.39 -24.07 14.31
C PRO A 320 -17.90 -25.05 15.39
N THR A 321 -18.55 -25.02 16.56
CA THR A 321 -18.19 -25.88 17.69
C THR A 321 -18.35 -27.35 17.32
N LYS A 322 -17.41 -28.16 17.80
CA LYS A 322 -17.44 -29.62 17.64
C LYS A 322 -17.63 -30.25 19.02
N GLU A 323 -18.35 -31.37 19.06
CA GLU A 323 -18.38 -32.20 20.26
C GLU A 323 -16.97 -32.76 20.53
N ALA A 324 -16.58 -32.81 21.80
CA ALA A 324 -15.27 -33.26 22.24
C ALA A 324 -15.40 -34.27 23.39
N ASP A 325 -14.58 -35.32 23.36
CA ASP A 325 -14.53 -36.32 24.43
C ASP A 325 -13.72 -35.79 25.63
N LYS A 326 -14.28 -35.95 26.84
CA LYS A 326 -13.63 -35.46 28.07
C LYS A 326 -12.33 -36.19 28.38
N GLY A 327 -12.25 -37.49 28.05
CA GLY A 327 -11.05 -38.29 28.25
C GLY A 327 -9.91 -37.83 27.34
N GLU A 328 -10.20 -37.55 26.06
CA GLU A 328 -9.25 -36.98 25.10
C GLU A 328 -8.77 -35.58 25.53
N LEU A 329 -9.68 -34.70 25.94
CA LEU A 329 -9.34 -33.37 26.43
C LEU A 329 -8.42 -33.43 27.67
N SER A 330 -8.67 -34.37 28.59
CA SER A 330 -7.82 -34.54 29.77
C SER A 330 -6.42 -35.00 29.41
N LYS A 331 -6.28 -35.90 28.43
CA LYS A 331 -4.95 -36.35 27.96
C LYS A 331 -4.19 -35.20 27.29
N LEU A 332 -4.87 -34.44 26.45
CA LEU A 332 -4.29 -33.29 25.77
C LEU A 332 -3.84 -32.21 26.77
N LEU A 333 -4.62 -31.95 27.82
CA LEU A 333 -4.27 -31.01 28.88
C LEU A 333 -2.93 -31.37 29.54
N GLU A 334 -2.78 -32.63 29.95
CA GLU A 334 -1.54 -33.09 30.59
C GLU A 334 -0.35 -33.06 29.62
N GLU A 335 -0.58 -33.40 28.35
CA GLU A 335 0.44 -33.27 27.31
C GLU A 335 0.93 -31.82 27.16
N ILE A 336 0.01 -30.85 27.08
CA ILE A 336 0.37 -29.42 26.95
C ILE A 336 1.14 -28.95 28.19
N LYS A 337 0.64 -29.26 29.39
CA LYS A 337 1.30 -28.87 30.65
C LYS A 337 2.71 -29.43 30.78
N SER A 338 2.99 -30.62 30.25
CA SER A 338 4.34 -31.19 30.30
C SER A 338 5.36 -30.47 29.42
N LYS A 339 4.90 -29.61 28.50
CA LYS A 339 5.72 -28.90 27.51
C LYS A 339 5.83 -27.38 27.78
N MET A 340 5.05 -26.86 28.74
CA MET A 340 5.12 -25.48 29.22
C MET A 340 5.97 -25.43 30.48
#